data_AF-A0A2Z2HMI8-F1
#
_entry.id   AF-A0A2Z2HMI8-F1
#
_cell.length_a   1.000
_cell.length_b   1.000
_cell.length_c   1.000
_cell.angle_alpha   90.00
_cell.angle_beta   90.00
_cell.angle_gamma   90.00
#
_symmetry.space_group_name_H-M   'P 1'
#
loop_
_entity.id
_entity.type
_entity.pdbx_description
1 polymer ?
#
loop_
_entity_poly.entity_id
_entity_poly.type
_entity_poly.pdbx_seq_one_letter_code
_entity_poly.pdbx_strand_id
1 'polypeptide(L)' 'MSCTHTFKNKENHMVCSKCGYIREFTKPSIKPKILVISLLISVMIVGGVFALSLFS' A
#
# COMPACT_ATOMS: atom_id res chain seq x y z
N MET A 1 8.25 -11.31 23.75
CA MET A 1 7.17 -11.78 22.87
C MET A 1 7.72 -11.96 21.45
N SER A 2 8.56 -12.97 21.24
CA SER A 2 9.19 -13.26 19.95
C SER A 2 9.40 -14.77 19.81
N CYS A 3 8.51 -15.45 19.07
CA CYS A 3 8.80 -16.82 18.64
C CYS A 3 9.98 -16.75 17.65
N THR A 4 11.08 -17.45 17.95
CA THR A 4 12.28 -17.62 17.07
C THR A 4 12.18 -18.86 16.19
N HIS A 5 11.05 -19.58 16.22
CA HIS A 5 10.84 -20.80 15.45
C HIS A 5 10.45 -20.54 14.00
N THR A 6 10.54 -21.59 13.18
CA THR A 6 10.17 -21.58 11.77
C THR A 6 8.68 -21.23 11.58
N PHE A 7 8.44 -20.13 10.87
CA PHE A 7 7.12 -19.67 10.48
C PHE A 7 6.73 -20.28 9.14
N LYS A 8 5.51 -20.82 9.04
CA LYS A 8 4.91 -21.22 7.75
C LYS A 8 4.07 -20.06 7.22
N ASN A 9 4.25 -19.73 5.95
CA ASN A 9 3.50 -18.69 5.26
C ASN A 9 2.10 -19.20 4.91
N LYS A 10 1.06 -18.49 5.35
CA LYS A 10 -0.35 -18.68 4.96
C LYS A 10 -0.88 -17.35 4.44
N GLU A 11 -0.77 -17.11 3.14
CA GLU A 11 -1.36 -16.01 2.34
C GLU A 11 -1.29 -14.57 2.90
N ASN A 12 -1.95 -14.30 4.03
CA ASN A 12 -2.01 -13.00 4.70
C ASN A 12 -1.44 -13.00 6.14
N HIS A 13 -1.05 -14.16 6.67
CA HIS A 13 -0.42 -14.29 7.97
C HIS A 13 0.64 -15.41 8.00
N MET A 14 1.62 -15.28 8.87
CA MET A 14 2.60 -16.32 9.15
C MET A 14 2.25 -16.99 10.46
N VAL A 15 2.14 -18.31 10.50
CA VAL A 15 1.92 -19.05 11.76
C VAL A 15 3.19 -19.77 12.16
N CYS A 16 3.63 -19.57 13.40
CA CYS A 16 4.72 -20.30 14.04
C CYS A 16 4.26 -21.76 14.26
N SER A 17 4.85 -22.73 13.53
CA SER A 17 4.35 -24.12 13.51
C SER A 17 4.45 -24.84 14.86
N LYS A 18 5.31 -24.35 15.77
CA LYS A 18 5.48 -24.92 17.12
C LYS A 18 4.63 -24.25 18.20
N CYS A 19 4.28 -22.97 18.04
CA CYS A 19 3.69 -22.17 19.11
C CYS A 19 2.29 -21.66 18.78
N GLY A 20 1.83 -21.84 17.53
CA GLY A 20 0.57 -21.25 17.07
C GLY A 20 0.59 -19.72 16.96
N TYR A 21 1.73 -19.06 17.22
CA TYR A 21 1.84 -17.60 17.16
C TYR A 21 1.64 -17.09 15.74
N ILE A 22 0.65 -16.22 15.55
CA ILE A 22 0.27 -15.64 14.26
C ILE A 22 0.95 -14.27 14.13
N ARG A 23 1.81 -14.11 13.13
CA ARG A 23 2.29 -12.82 12.66
C ARG A 23 1.47 -12.43 11.45
N GLU A 24 0.54 -11.49 11.63
CA GLU A 24 -0.13 -10.88 10.49
C GLU A 24 0.89 -10.07 9.71
N PHE A 25 1.05 -10.39 8.41
CA PHE A 25 1.72 -9.46 7.53
C PHE A 25 0.71 -8.34 7.31
N THR A 26 0.86 -7.23 8.01
CA THR A 26 0.18 -5.99 7.62
C THR A 26 0.73 -5.64 6.23
N LYS A 27 0.12 -6.18 5.16
CA LYS A 27 0.40 -5.75 3.79
C LYS A 27 0.17 -4.24 3.84
N PRO A 28 1.20 -3.40 3.64
CA PRO A 28 0.96 -1.97 3.56
C PRO A 28 -0.07 -1.80 2.46
N SER A 29 -1.23 -1.24 2.78
CA SER A 29 -2.32 -1.12 1.82
C SER A 29 -1.81 -0.19 0.69
N ILE A 30 -1.44 -0.77 -0.45
CA ILE A 30 -0.95 -0.03 -1.63
C ILE A 30 -2.13 0.65 -2.36
N LYS A 31 -3.35 0.12 -2.16
CA LYS A 31 -4.61 0.65 -2.71
C LYS A 31 -4.83 2.14 -2.45
N PRO A 32 -4.73 2.66 -1.20
CA PRO A 32 -4.90 4.09 -0.94
C PRO A 32 -3.81 4.95 -1.58
N LYS A 33 -2.57 4.47 -1.67
CA LYS A 33 -1.47 5.24 -2.26
C LYS A 33 -1.66 5.47 -3.76
N ILE A 34 -2.12 4.46 -4.50
CA ILE A 34 -2.37 4.56 -5.94
C ILE A 34 -3.49 5.58 -6.23
N LEU A 35 -4.55 5.55 -5.43
CA LEU A 35 -5.72 6.44 -5.58
C LEU A 35 -5.36 7.92 -5.36
N VAL A 36 -4.50 8.19 -4.38
CA VAL A 36 -3.99 9.56 -4.13
C VAL A 36 -3.08 10.02 -5.27
N ILE A 37 -2.19 9.17 -5.76
CA ILE A 37 -1.27 9.51 -6.86
C ILE A 37 -2.07 9.81 -8.14
N SER A 38 -3.08 9.00 -8.46
CA SER A 38 -3.91 9.26 -9.64
C SER A 38 -4.65 10.59 -9.54
N LEU A 39 -5.16 10.94 -8.36
CA LEU A 39 -5.88 12.20 -8.15
C LEU A 39 -4.97 13.42 -8.36
N LEU A 40 -3.75 13.38 -7.83
CA LEU A 40 -2.77 14.46 -7.98
C LEU A 40 -2.40 14.68 -9.45
N ILE A 41 -2.19 13.60 -10.21
CA ILE A 41 -1.89 13.68 -11.64
C ILE A 41 -3.05 14.33 -12.40
N SER A 42 -4.28 13.92 -12.13
CA SER A 42 -5.47 14.53 -12.77
C SER A 42 -5.56 16.03 -12.49
N VAL A 43 -5.33 16.47 -11.25
CA VAL A 43 -5.34 17.90 -10.89
C VAL A 43 -4.24 18.67 -11.62
N MET A 44 -3.02 18.13 -11.70
CA MET A 44 -1.92 18.79 -12.41
C MET A 44 -2.20 18.97 -13.90
N ILE A 45 -2.79 17.96 -14.55
CA ILE A 45 -3.13 18.05 -15.98
C ILE A 45 -4.19 19.13 -16.21
N VAL A 46 -5.28 19.13 -15.43
CA VAL A 46 -6.34 20.14 -15.55
C VAL A 46 -5.79 21.54 -15.29
N GLY A 47 -4.98 21.72 -14.23
CA GLY A 47 -4.36 23.00 -13.92
C GLY A 47 -3.41 23.49 -15.01
N GLY A 48 -2.59 22.60 -15.58
CA GLY A 48 -1.67 22.92 -16.67
C GLY A 48 -2.40 23.33 -17.95
N VAL A 49 -3.43 22.59 -18.35
CA VAL A 49 -4.26 22.93 -19.51
C VAL A 49 -4.94 24.29 -19.30
N PHE A 50 -5.51 24.52 -18.10
CA PHE A 50 -6.18 25.77 -17.79
C PHE A 50 -5.24 26.97 -17.81
N ALA A 51 -4.03 26.82 -17.25
CA ALA A 51 -3.00 27.85 -17.31
C ALA A 51 -2.56 28.13 -18.75
N LEU A 52 -2.31 27.10 -19.56
CA LEU A 52 -1.97 27.27 -20.97
C LEU A 52 -3.08 27.98 -21.74
N SER A 53 -4.35 27.67 -21.48
CA SER A 53 -5.48 28.35 -22.13
C SER A 53 -5.67 29.80 -21.69
N LEU A 54 -5.20 30.20 -20.51
CA LEU A 54 -5.28 31.59 -20.03
C LEU A 54 -4.14 32.47 -20.55
N PHE A 55 -3.00 31.87 -20.91
CA PHE A 55 -1.80 32.56 -21.39
C PHE A 55 -1.53 32.35 -22.90
N SER A 56 -2.42 31.63 -23.60
CA SER A 56 -2.44 31.49 -25.08
C SER A 56 -3.44 32.45 -25.70
#